data_AF-A0A3C1Q546-F1
#
_entry.id   AF-A0A3C1Q546-F1
#
_cell.length_a   1.000
_cell.length_b   1.000
_cell.length_c   1.000
_cell.angle_alpha   90.00
_cell.angle_beta   90.00
_cell.angle_gamma   90.00
#
_symmetry.space_group_name_H-M   'P 1'
#
loop_
_entity.id
_entity.type
_entity.pdbx_description
1 polymer ?
#
loop_
_entity_poly.entity_id
_entity_poly.type
_entity_poly.pdbx_seq_one_letter_code
_entity_poly.pdbx_strand_id
1 'polypeptide(L)'
;MLKVAFTTFVTVFLAELGDKTQLATMMLVAEGKSRWAVFIGSASALVLSSLVGVLAGAFIGKHVPAIWVRIGAGSAFIILGILLLMGRF
;
A
#
# COMPACT_ATOMS: atom_id res chain seq x y z
N MET A 1 -2.90 2.50 -23.55
CA MET A 1 -2.81 3.29 -22.30
C MET A 1 -4.06 3.12 -21.43
N LEU A 2 -5.28 3.33 -21.95
CA LEU A 2 -6.53 3.16 -21.18
C LEU A 2 -6.72 1.75 -20.58
N LYS A 3 -6.38 0.68 -21.35
CA LYS A 3 -6.41 -0.71 -20.85
C LYS A 3 -5.54 -0.90 -19.61
N VAL A 4 -4.30 -0.40 -19.64
CA VAL A 4 -3.34 -0.53 -18.52
C VAL A 4 -3.84 0.23 -17.30
N ALA A 5 -4.33 1.46 -17.49
CA ALA A 5 -4.90 2.25 -16.40
C ALA A 5 -6.09 1.53 -15.74
N PHE A 6 -6.99 0.96 -16.55
CA PHE A 6 -8.15 0.24 -16.03
C PHE A 6 -7.77 -1.05 -15.30
N THR A 7 -6.85 -1.85 -15.85
CA THR A 7 -6.39 -3.07 -15.18
C THR A 7 -5.67 -2.75 -13.88
N THR A 8 -4.76 -1.77 -13.88
CA THR A 8 -4.05 -1.36 -12.67
C THR A 8 -5.00 -0.80 -11.63
N PHE A 9 -5.97 0.02 -12.03
CA PHE A 9 -7.00 0.54 -11.13
C PHE A 9 -7.79 -0.60 -10.47
N VAL A 10 -8.34 -1.53 -11.25
CA VAL A 10 -9.13 -2.65 -10.71
C VAL A 10 -8.29 -3.54 -9.81
N THR A 11 -7.05 -3.87 -10.21
CA THR A 11 -6.16 -4.70 -9.39
C THR A 11 -5.81 -4.04 -8.06
N VAL A 12 -5.42 -2.76 -8.07
CA VAL A 12 -5.08 -2.03 -6.84
C VAL A 12 -6.33 -1.82 -5.98
N PHE A 13 -7.46 -1.46 -6.59
CA PHE A 13 -8.73 -1.28 -5.88
C PHE A 13 -9.16 -2.55 -5.14
N LEU A 14 -9.08 -3.72 -5.80
CA LEU A 14 -9.38 -5.00 -5.17
C LEU A 14 -8.36 -5.38 -4.10
N ALA A 15 -7.07 -5.07 -4.31
CA ALA A 15 -6.01 -5.39 -3.35
C ALA A 15 -6.13 -4.56 -2.05
N GLU A 16 -6.58 -3.31 -2.16
CA GLU A 16 -6.71 -2.37 -1.03
C GLU A 16 -8.09 -2.46 -0.34
N LEU A 17 -9.05 -3.19 -0.91
CA LEU A 17 -10.42 -3.26 -0.42
C LEU A 17 -10.48 -3.97 0.95
N GLY A 18 -10.93 -3.25 1.98
CA GLY A 18 -11.05 -3.79 3.34
C GLY A 18 -9.76 -3.77 4.16
N ASP A 19 -8.74 -3.04 3.71
CA ASP A 19 -7.51 -2.89 4.50
C ASP A 19 -7.73 -2.10 5.81
N LYS A 20 -6.84 -2.33 6.79
CA LYS A 20 -6.80 -1.64 8.08
C LYS A 20 -6.77 -0.12 7.93
N THR A 21 -6.11 0.40 6.90
CA THR A 21 -6.08 1.85 6.63
C THR A 21 -7.47 2.39 6.30
N GLN A 22 -8.31 1.66 5.57
CA GLN A 22 -9.69 2.05 5.27
C GLN A 22 -10.53 2.11 6.55
N LEU A 23 -10.42 1.10 7.41
CA LEU A 23 -11.10 1.10 8.72
C LEU A 23 -10.65 2.28 9.59
N ALA A 24 -9.35 2.58 9.62
CA ALA A 24 -8.83 3.75 10.33
C ALA A 24 -9.41 5.07 9.80
N THR A 25 -9.53 5.22 8.48
CA THR A 25 -10.15 6.43 7.90
C THR A 25 -11.63 6.53 8.23
N MET A 26 -12.37 5.42 8.25
CA MET A 26 -13.78 5.40 8.66
C MET A 26 -13.94 5.77 10.14
N MET A 27 -13.08 5.24 11.01
CA MET A 27 -13.06 5.59 12.44
C MET A 27 -12.78 7.08 12.65
N LEU A 28 -11.84 7.66 11.91
CA LEU A 28 -11.54 9.09 11.99
C LEU A 28 -12.75 9.97 11.63
N VAL A 29 -13.56 9.55 10.66
CA VAL A 29 -14.83 10.22 10.33
C VAL A 29 -15.87 9.99 11.43
N ALA A 30 -15.95 8.77 11.98
CA ALA A 30 -16.89 8.42 13.05
C ALA A 30 -16.61 9.18 14.36
N GLU A 31 -15.35 9.52 14.66
CA GLU A 31 -14.93 10.35 15.79
C GLU A 31 -15.28 11.85 15.63
N GLY A 32 -15.95 12.24 14.55
CA GLY A 32 -16.46 13.60 14.36
C GLY A 32 -15.51 14.55 13.61
N LYS A 33 -14.45 14.03 12.98
CA LYS A 33 -13.61 14.85 12.08
C LYS A 33 -14.37 15.17 10.79
N SER A 34 -14.05 16.31 10.18
CA SER A 34 -14.65 16.73 8.91
C SER A 34 -14.45 15.66 7.83
N ARG A 35 -15.57 15.12 7.31
CA ARG A 35 -15.61 14.12 6.23
C ARG A 35 -14.72 14.46 5.04
N TRP A 36 -14.68 15.75 4.66
CA TRP A 36 -13.90 16.22 3.52
C TRP A 36 -12.40 16.29 3.83
N ALA A 37 -12.04 16.69 5.05
CA ALA A 37 -10.64 16.74 5.47
C ALA A 37 -10.03 15.33 5.56
N VAL A 38 -10.78 14.37 6.12
CA VAL A 38 -10.34 12.98 6.19
C VAL A 38 -10.23 12.36 4.80
N PHE A 39 -11.21 12.60 3.93
CA PHE A 39 -11.18 12.12 2.54
C PHE A 39 -9.98 12.65 1.75
N ILE A 40 -9.75 13.97 1.76
CA ILE A 40 -8.62 14.56 1.04
C ILE A 40 -7.30 14.09 1.63
N GLY A 41 -7.20 14.03 2.97
CA GLY A 41 -6.00 13.55 3.67
C GLY A 41 -5.65 12.11 3.32
N SER A 42 -6.62 11.19 3.42
CA SER A 42 -6.39 9.77 3.12
C SER A 42 -6.14 9.53 1.63
N ALA A 43 -6.88 10.18 0.75
CA ALA A 43 -6.66 10.08 -0.70
C ALA A 43 -5.28 10.59 -1.10
N SER A 44 -4.87 11.75 -0.58
CA SER A 44 -3.55 12.32 -0.85
C SER A 44 -2.43 11.43 -0.29
N ALA A 45 -2.61 10.89 0.92
CA ALA A 45 -1.66 9.96 1.52
C ALA A 45 -1.48 8.70 0.66
N LEU A 46 -2.58 8.11 0.15
CA LEU A 46 -2.54 6.95 -0.73
C LEU A 46 -1.78 7.26 -2.04
N VAL A 47 -2.09 8.39 -2.68
CA VAL A 47 -1.43 8.81 -3.92
C VAL A 47 0.06 9.05 -3.70
N LEU A 48 0.42 9.77 -2.62
CA LEU A 48 1.82 10.08 -2.30
C LEU A 48 2.61 8.82 -1.94
N SER A 49 2.05 7.95 -1.10
CA SER A 49 2.68 6.67 -0.74
C SER A 49 2.91 5.80 -1.97
N SER A 50 1.90 5.68 -2.84
CA SER A 50 2.02 4.93 -4.10
C SER A 50 3.07 5.53 -5.03
N LEU A 51 3.11 6.86 -5.14
CA LEU A 51 4.10 7.57 -5.96
C LEU A 51 5.52 7.28 -5.46
N VAL A 52 5.75 7.39 -4.16
CA VAL A 52 7.05 7.08 -3.54
C VAL A 52 7.43 5.63 -3.80
N GLY A 53 6.49 4.69 -3.62
CA GLY A 53 6.71 3.27 -3.88
C GLY A 53 7.08 2.97 -5.33
N VAL A 54 6.40 3.58 -6.29
CA VAL A 54 6.69 3.42 -7.73
C VAL A 54 8.04 4.02 -8.09
N LEU A 55 8.37 5.23 -7.60
CA LEU A 55 9.66 5.87 -7.87
C LEU A 55 10.82 5.07 -7.28
N ALA A 56 10.70 4.64 -6.03
CA ALA A 56 11.70 3.80 -5.37
C ALA A 56 11.85 2.45 -6.08
N GLY A 57 10.73 1.80 -6.42
CA GLY A 57 10.71 0.53 -7.13
C GLY A 57 11.35 0.63 -8.51
N ALA A 58 11.07 1.69 -9.27
CA ALA A 58 11.67 1.95 -10.58
C ALA A 58 13.18 2.20 -10.47
N PHE A 59 13.62 2.96 -9.46
CA PHE A 59 15.03 3.24 -9.21
C PHE A 59 15.80 1.96 -8.83
N ILE A 60 15.27 1.17 -7.91
CA ILE A 60 15.86 -0.10 -7.46
C ILE A 60 15.89 -1.10 -8.63
N GLY A 61 14.79 -1.23 -9.37
CA GLY A 61 14.71 -2.16 -10.51
C GLY A 61 15.69 -1.85 -11.64
N LYS A 62 16.17 -0.62 -11.75
CA LYS A 62 17.21 -0.23 -12.72
C LYS A 62 18.63 -0.67 -12.29
N HIS A 63 18.89 -0.74 -10.98
CA HIS A 63 20.23 -0.99 -10.44
C HIS A 63 20.41 -2.39 -9.85
N VAL A 64 19.31 -3.05 -9.46
CA VAL A 64 19.32 -4.32 -8.74
C VAL A 64 18.62 -5.39 -9.57
N PRO A 65 19.25 -6.56 -9.80
CA PRO A 65 18.61 -7.67 -10.48
C PRO A 65 17.34 -8.14 -9.73
N ALA A 66 16.27 -8.44 -10.48
CA ALA A 66 14.96 -8.78 -9.94
C ALA A 66 14.98 -9.97 -8.94
N ILE A 67 15.95 -10.89 -9.07
CA ILE A 67 16.12 -12.02 -8.15
C ILE A 67 16.37 -11.55 -6.71
N TRP A 68 17.20 -10.52 -6.51
CA TRP A 68 17.52 -10.00 -5.18
C TRP A 68 16.33 -9.28 -4.56
N VAL A 69 15.59 -8.52 -5.36
CA VAL A 69 14.35 -7.86 -4.92
C VAL A 69 13.32 -8.89 -4.48
N ARG A 70 13.17 -9.99 -5.25
CA ARG A 70 12.22 -11.06 -4.95
C ARG A 70 12.60 -11.84 -3.70
N ILE A 71 13.89 -12.16 -3.52
CA ILE A 71 14.39 -12.81 -2.30
C ILE A 71 14.16 -11.90 -1.10
N GLY A 72 14.53 -10.61 -1.20
CA GLY A 72 14.33 -9.64 -0.13
C GLY A 72 12.87 -9.49 0.29
N ALA A 73 11.96 -9.34 -0.69
CA ALA A 73 10.53 -9.26 -0.43
C ALA A 73 10.01 -10.55 0.23
N GLY A 74 10.38 -11.72 -0.29
CA GLY A 74 9.97 -13.02 0.27
C GLY A 74 10.44 -13.21 1.72
N SER A 75 11.71 -12.89 2.00
CA SER A 75 12.25 -12.94 3.36
C SER A 75 11.52 -11.98 4.31
N ALA A 76 11.22 -10.76 3.87
CA ALA A 76 10.45 -9.80 4.68
C ALA A 76 9.05 -10.33 5.01
N PHE A 77 8.34 -10.92 4.03
CA PHE A 77 7.04 -11.55 4.27
C PHE A 77 7.11 -12.72 5.26
N ILE A 78 8.14 -13.57 5.17
CA ILE A 78 8.34 -14.68 6.12
C ILE A 78 8.58 -14.15 7.53
N ILE A 79 9.47 -13.16 7.67
CA ILE A 79 9.79 -12.54 8.98
C ILE A 79 8.54 -11.92 9.59
N LEU A 80 7.79 -11.13 8.82
CA LEU A 80 6.54 -10.53 9.28
C LEU A 80 5.50 -11.60 9.67
N GLY A 81 5.39 -12.68 8.89
CA GLY A 81 4.51 -13.81 9.20
C GLY A 81 4.89 -14.49 10.51
N ILE A 82 6.18 -14.73 10.76
CA ILE A 82 6.66 -15.29 12.03
C ILE A 82 6.37 -14.35 13.21
N LEU A 83 6.66 -13.04 13.06
CA LEU A 83 6.39 -12.05 14.09
C LEU A 83 4.89 -11.96 14.45
N LEU A 84 4.03 -12.04 13.43
CA LEU A 84 2.59 -12.09 13.59
C LEU A 84 2.15 -13.33 14.38
N LEU A 85 2.67 -14.52 14.03
CA LEU A 85 2.36 -15.77 14.75
C LEU A 85 2.86 -15.76 16.20
N MET A 86 3.98 -15.09 16.47
CA MET A 86 4.52 -14.91 17.82
C MET A 86 3.76 -13.88 18.65
N GLY A 87 2.76 -13.20 18.08
CA GLY A 87 1.98 -12.18 18.78
C GLY A 87 2.78 -10.94 19.17
N ARG A 88 3.88 -10.64 18.47
CA ARG A 88 4.70 -9.44 18.70
C ARG A 88 4.24 -8.24 17.87
N PHE A 89 3.01 -8.28 17.36
CA PHE A 89 2.41 -7.32 16.45
C PHE A 89 1.01 -6.91 16.92
#